data_AF-A0A7S2U7W3-F1
#
_entry.id   AF-A0A7S2U7W3-F1
#
_cell.length_a   1.000
_cell.length_b   1.000
_cell.length_c   1.000
_cell.angle_alpha   90.00
_cell.angle_beta   90.00
_cell.angle_gamma   90.00
#
_symmetry.space_group_name_H-M   'P 1'
#
loop_
_entity.id
_entity.type
_entity.pdbx_description
1 polymer ?
#
loop_
_entity_poly.entity_id
_entity_poly.type
_entity_poly.pdbx_seq_one_letter_code
_entity_poly.pdbx_strand_id
1 'polypeptide(L)'
;SIEKENGVVHKPNPSSGGPLPVGIPKEVIPAMRKAFSNLCTSPSGVLFENALLQVGVKHEYVGAQGRISIFFGNLGKGPLKNFKAQIDDCDHLRVQKQGTDGLLDEEGCTVAVKTQAKLLVLVEVMAP
;
A
#
# COMPACT_ATOMS: atom_id res chain seq x y z
N SER A 1 9.34 -37.22 21.09
CA SER A 1 9.64 -36.86 19.70
C SER A 1 9.24 -35.43 19.46
N ILE A 2 10.16 -34.61 18.98
CA ILE A 2 9.98 -33.17 18.76
C ILE A 2 9.56 -33.03 17.30
N GLU A 3 8.34 -32.57 17.02
CA GLU A 3 7.95 -32.13 15.69
C GLU A 3 7.95 -30.60 15.65
N LYS A 4 8.86 -30.07 14.82
CA LYS A 4 8.92 -28.67 14.40
C LYS A 4 8.07 -28.57 13.14
N GLU A 5 6.98 -27.81 13.16
CA GLU A 5 6.22 -27.51 11.96
C GLU A 5 6.89 -26.36 11.20
N ASN A 6 7.33 -26.68 9.98
CA ASN A 6 8.07 -25.80 9.09
C ASN A 6 7.13 -24.74 8.49
N GLY A 7 7.51 -23.47 8.66
CA GLY A 7 6.91 -22.37 7.91
C GLY A 7 7.15 -22.54 6.41
N VAL A 8 6.06 -22.52 5.64
CA VAL A 8 6.12 -22.43 4.18
C VAL A 8 6.45 -21.00 3.81
N VAL A 9 7.74 -20.72 3.60
CA VAL A 9 8.19 -19.52 2.89
C VAL A 9 8.01 -19.80 1.40
N HIS A 10 7.00 -19.20 0.78
CA HIS A 10 6.94 -19.09 -0.68
C HIS A 10 8.18 -18.34 -1.16
N LYS A 11 9.14 -19.07 -1.75
CA LYS A 11 10.24 -18.47 -2.52
C LYS A 11 9.70 -18.10 -3.89
N PRO A 12 9.75 -16.83 -4.33
CA PRO A 12 9.41 -16.48 -5.70
C PRO A 12 10.40 -17.13 -6.68
N ASN A 13 9.87 -17.61 -7.80
CA ASN A 13 10.57 -18.26 -8.89
C ASN A 13 11.55 -17.25 -9.57
N PRO A 14 12.84 -17.57 -9.78
CA PRO A 14 13.80 -16.61 -10.32
C PRO A 14 13.77 -16.64 -11.86
N SER A 15 12.75 -16.02 -12.45
CA SER A 15 12.71 -15.82 -13.91
C SER A 15 12.08 -14.47 -14.28
N SER A 16 12.65 -13.39 -13.75
CA SER A 16 12.63 -12.05 -14.37
C SER A 16 13.74 -11.21 -13.72
N GLY A 17 14.74 -10.80 -14.50
CA GLY A 17 15.97 -10.13 -14.03
C GLY A 17 15.80 -8.69 -13.53
N GLY A 18 14.67 -8.37 -12.89
CA GLY A 18 14.45 -7.08 -12.24
C GLY A 18 15.08 -7.04 -10.84
N PRO A 19 15.37 -5.84 -10.30
CA PRO A 19 15.72 -5.70 -8.89
C PRO A 19 14.61 -6.34 -8.03
N LEU A 20 14.98 -7.23 -7.11
CA LEU A 20 14.04 -7.76 -6.13
C LEU A 20 13.38 -6.58 -5.38
N PRO A 21 12.07 -6.64 -5.09
CA PRO A 21 11.42 -5.63 -4.28
C PRO A 21 12.20 -5.42 -2.99
N VAL A 22 12.72 -4.20 -2.79
CA VAL A 22 13.32 -3.82 -1.51
C VAL A 22 12.17 -3.78 -0.53
N GLY A 23 12.13 -4.75 0.39
CA GLY A 23 11.13 -4.79 1.46
C GLY A 23 11.19 -3.54 2.34
N ILE A 24 10.24 -3.42 3.27
CA ILE A 24 10.21 -2.28 4.20
C ILE A 24 11.52 -2.26 5.01
N PRO A 25 12.28 -1.15 5.02
CA PRO A 25 13.49 -1.04 5.82
C PRO A 25 13.19 -1.32 7.30
N LYS A 26 14.02 -2.13 7.96
CA LYS A 26 13.75 -2.66 9.31
C LYS A 26 13.52 -1.56 10.35
N GLU A 27 14.23 -0.45 10.18
CA GLU A 27 14.15 0.76 11.00
C GLU A 27 12.80 1.48 10.90
N VAL A 28 12.06 1.30 9.80
CA VAL A 28 10.75 1.95 9.58
C VAL A 28 9.59 1.09 10.09
N ILE A 29 9.79 -0.22 10.25
CA ILE A 29 8.75 -1.17 10.67
C ILE A 29 8.04 -0.76 11.98
N PRO A 30 8.73 -0.35 13.07
CA PRO A 30 8.06 0.02 14.32
C PRO A 30 7.14 1.24 14.14
N ALA A 31 7.59 2.25 13.39
CA ALA A 31 6.80 3.44 13.09
C ALA A 31 5.57 3.12 12.24
N MET A 32 5.73 2.29 11.20
CA MET A 32 4.62 1.83 10.36
C MET A 32 3.60 1.00 11.14
N ARG A 33 4.02 0.11 12.04
CA ARG A 33 3.09 -0.66 12.89
C ARG A 33 2.28 0.26 13.81
N LYS A 34 2.93 1.26 14.40
CA LYS A 34 2.23 2.27 15.23
C LYS A 34 1.24 3.07 14.38
N ALA A 35 1.64 3.51 13.18
CA ALA A 35 0.78 4.22 12.26
C ALA A 35 -0.44 3.39 11.83
N PHE A 36 -0.23 2.11 11.50
CA PHE A 36 -1.30 1.16 11.20
C PHE A 36 -2.26 1.01 12.39
N SER A 37 -1.74 0.78 13.60
CA SER A 37 -2.57 0.68 14.82
C SER A 37 -3.41 1.94 15.07
N ASN A 38 -2.86 3.12 14.80
CA ASN A 38 -3.61 4.38 14.91
C ASN A 38 -4.72 4.44 13.86
N LEU A 39 -4.46 4.01 12.63
CA LEU A 39 -5.44 3.97 11.55
C LEU A 39 -6.57 2.97 11.80
N CYS A 40 -6.38 1.94 12.63
CA CYS A 40 -7.48 1.07 13.07
C CYS A 40 -8.52 1.78 13.96
N THR A 41 -8.14 2.91 14.58
CA THR A 41 -8.98 3.65 15.53
C THR A 41 -9.27 5.09 15.11
N SER A 42 -8.58 5.58 14.09
CA SER A 42 -8.70 6.93 13.55
C SER A 42 -9.08 6.88 12.07
N PRO A 43 -10.03 7.71 11.60
CA PRO A 43 -10.48 7.68 10.20
C PRO A 43 -9.45 8.22 9.21
N SER A 44 -8.35 8.81 9.68
CA SER A 44 -7.27 9.26 8.81
C SER A 44 -5.93 9.35 9.54
N GLY A 45 -4.83 9.29 8.78
CA GLY A 45 -3.48 9.39 9.29
C GLY A 45 -2.42 9.15 8.21
N VAL A 46 -1.15 9.30 8.58
CA VAL A 46 0.00 8.96 7.74
C VAL A 46 0.42 7.54 8.07
N LEU A 47 0.38 6.63 7.08
CA LEU A 47 0.80 5.23 7.22
C LEU A 47 2.32 5.07 7.09
N PHE A 48 2.92 5.84 6.19
CA PHE A 48 4.35 5.81 5.90
C PHE A 48 4.85 7.21 5.51
N GLU A 49 6.07 7.54 5.89
CA GLU A 49 6.75 8.75 5.47
C GLU A 49 8.27 8.55 5.42
N ASN A 50 8.91 9.07 4.39
CA ASN A 50 10.35 9.26 4.32
C ASN A 50 10.68 10.57 3.58
N ALA A 51 11.97 10.81 3.28
CA ALA A 51 12.41 12.04 2.61
C ALA A 51 11.88 12.26 1.17
N LEU A 52 11.25 11.25 0.55
CA LEU A 52 10.77 11.29 -0.84
C LEU A 52 9.24 11.14 -0.96
N LEU A 53 8.63 10.32 -0.10
CA LEU A 53 7.25 9.88 -0.22
C LEU A 53 6.54 9.92 1.14
N GLN A 54 5.34 10.45 1.15
CA GLN A 54 4.37 10.26 2.23
C GLN A 54 3.17 9.46 1.71
N VAL A 55 2.73 8.47 2.48
CA VAL A 55 1.51 7.69 2.21
C VAL A 55 0.47 8.03 3.29
N GLY A 56 -0.49 8.86 2.92
CA GLY A 56 -1.64 9.21 3.76
C GLY A 56 -2.81 8.28 3.48
N VAL A 57 -3.63 8.01 4.51
CA VAL A 57 -4.85 7.21 4.40
C VAL A 57 -6.00 7.98 5.02
N LYS A 58 -7.16 7.96 4.37
CA LYS A 58 -8.46 8.37 4.92
C LYS A 58 -9.48 7.28 4.62
N HIS A 59 -10.25 6.85 5.60
CA HIS A 59 -11.23 5.79 5.43
C HIS A 59 -12.54 6.08 6.18
N GLU A 60 -13.60 5.46 5.68
CA GLU A 60 -14.92 5.41 6.29
C GLU A 60 -15.55 4.04 6.00
N TYR A 61 -16.36 3.56 6.95
CA TYR A 61 -17.01 2.25 6.85
C TYR A 61 -18.50 2.36 7.21
N VAL A 62 -19.33 1.62 6.48
CA VAL A 62 -20.77 1.47 6.76
C VAL A 62 -21.12 0.00 6.59
N GLY A 63 -21.45 -0.66 7.71
CA GLY A 63 -21.68 -2.11 7.72
C GLY A 63 -20.46 -2.88 7.20
N ALA A 64 -20.68 -3.73 6.20
CA ALA A 64 -19.63 -4.53 5.56
C ALA A 64 -18.84 -3.79 4.47
N GLN A 65 -19.16 -2.52 4.19
CA GLN A 65 -18.55 -1.75 3.11
C GLN A 65 -17.60 -0.69 3.64
N GLY A 66 -16.50 -0.48 2.92
CA GLY A 66 -15.48 0.50 3.24
C GLY A 66 -15.06 1.32 2.03
N ARG A 67 -14.74 2.58 2.28
CA ARG A 67 -14.15 3.49 1.29
C ARG A 67 -12.82 4.00 1.83
N ILE A 68 -11.73 3.58 1.20
CA ILE A 68 -10.36 3.88 1.64
C ILE A 68 -9.70 4.73 0.55
N SER A 69 -9.37 5.99 0.87
CA SER A 69 -8.55 6.87 0.04
C SER A 69 -7.10 6.82 0.51
N ILE A 70 -6.19 6.48 -0.39
CA ILE A 70 -4.74 6.47 -0.19
C ILE A 70 -4.14 7.62 -1.01
N PHE A 71 -3.25 8.39 -0.39
CA PHE A 71 -2.61 9.56 -0.99
C PHE A 71 -1.10 9.36 -1.01
N PHE A 72 -0.49 9.44 -2.19
CA PHE A 72 0.94 9.28 -2.42
C PHE A 72 1.55 10.66 -2.68
N GLY A 73 2.03 11.31 -1.62
CA GLY A 73 2.61 12.65 -1.68
C GLY A 73 4.09 12.66 -2.00
N ASN A 74 4.48 13.38 -3.05
CA ASN A 74 5.88 13.58 -3.40
C ASN A 74 6.50 14.69 -2.55
N LEU A 75 7.34 14.29 -1.59
CA LEU A 75 8.13 15.18 -0.73
C LEU A 75 9.52 15.50 -1.30
N GLY A 76 9.91 14.80 -2.37
CA GLY A 76 11.20 14.98 -3.02
C GLY A 76 11.35 16.31 -3.75
N LYS A 77 12.56 16.55 -4.25
CA LYS A 77 12.91 17.76 -5.02
C LYS A 77 12.62 17.64 -6.52
N GLY A 78 12.30 16.43 -7.00
CA GLY A 78 12.01 16.13 -8.41
C GLY A 78 10.76 15.27 -8.57
N PRO A 79 10.21 15.14 -9.79
CA PRO A 79 9.02 14.33 -10.05
C PRO A 79 9.32 12.84 -9.83
N LEU A 80 8.39 12.12 -9.20
CA LEU A 80 8.41 10.65 -9.18
C LEU A 80 7.90 10.17 -10.53
N LYS A 81 8.75 9.49 -11.30
CA LYS A 81 8.42 8.95 -12.62
C LYS A 81 8.13 7.46 -12.51
N ASN A 82 7.29 6.95 -13.41
CA ASN A 82 6.89 5.55 -13.48
C ASN A 82 6.34 5.05 -12.13
N PHE A 83 5.66 5.93 -11.40
CA PHE A 83 5.13 5.66 -10.07
C PHE A 83 3.89 4.79 -10.20
N LYS A 84 3.83 3.70 -9.42
CA LYS A 84 2.78 2.69 -9.48
C LYS A 84 2.38 2.30 -8.06
N ALA A 85 1.10 1.95 -7.89
CA ALA A 85 0.60 1.35 -6.67
C ALA A 85 -0.03 0.00 -7.00
N GLN A 86 0.40 -1.03 -6.29
CA GLN A 86 -0.21 -2.36 -6.36
C GLN A 86 -0.88 -2.66 -5.02
N ILE A 87 -2.11 -3.15 -5.09
CA ILE A 87 -2.83 -3.72 -3.96
C ILE A 87 -3.14 -5.15 -4.36
N ASP A 88 -2.62 -6.11 -3.60
CA ASP A 88 -2.91 -7.52 -3.81
C ASP A 88 -4.37 -7.82 -3.49
N ASP A 89 -4.93 -8.81 -4.19
CA ASP A 89 -6.30 -9.24 -3.94
C ASP A 89 -6.37 -10.05 -2.64
N CYS A 90 -7.55 -10.06 -2.02
CA CYS A 90 -7.79 -10.70 -0.73
C CYS A 90 -9.07 -11.54 -0.81
N ASP A 91 -8.98 -12.83 -0.51
CA ASP A 91 -10.10 -13.77 -0.65
C ASP A 91 -11.35 -13.38 0.15
N HIS A 92 -11.16 -12.65 1.25
CA HIS A 92 -12.23 -12.23 2.16
C HIS A 92 -12.78 -10.84 1.82
N LEU A 93 -12.18 -10.12 0.87
CA LEU A 93 -12.57 -8.77 0.48
C LEU A 93 -12.81 -8.67 -1.03
N ARG A 94 -13.99 -8.20 -1.42
CA ARG A 94 -14.18 -7.71 -2.78
C ARG A 94 -13.60 -6.31 -2.87
N VAL A 95 -12.66 -6.09 -3.80
CA VAL A 95 -11.93 -4.82 -3.94
C VAL A 95 -12.20 -4.20 -5.31
N GLN A 96 -12.58 -2.92 -5.34
CA GLN A 96 -12.59 -2.09 -6.55
C GLN A 96 -11.62 -0.92 -6.38
N LYS A 97 -10.81 -0.64 -7.40
CA LYS A 97 -9.69 0.30 -7.34
C LYS A 97 -9.92 1.40 -8.39
N GLN A 98 -9.81 2.66 -8.00
CA GLN A 98 -9.85 3.81 -8.90
C GLN A 98 -8.73 4.78 -8.53
N GLY A 99 -7.76 4.97 -9.41
CA GLY A 99 -6.57 5.78 -9.15
C GLY A 99 -6.44 7.00 -10.05
N THR A 100 -5.46 7.84 -9.76
CA THR A 100 -4.87 8.77 -10.73
C THR A 100 -4.49 8.00 -12.00
N ASP A 101 -4.73 8.58 -13.18
CA ASP A 101 -4.40 7.97 -14.48
C ASP A 101 -2.94 7.45 -14.51
N GLY A 102 -2.75 6.21 -14.95
CA GLY A 102 -1.45 5.54 -14.95
C GLY A 102 -1.03 4.89 -13.63
N LEU A 103 -1.67 5.20 -12.48
CA LEU A 103 -1.21 4.74 -11.17
C LEU A 103 -1.32 3.23 -10.97
N LEU A 104 -2.32 2.61 -11.58
CA LEU A 104 -2.60 1.17 -11.50
C LEU A 104 -2.10 0.41 -12.74
N ASP A 105 -1.53 1.13 -13.72
CA ASP A 105 -1.14 0.60 -15.02
C ASP A 105 0.34 0.16 -15.00
N GLU A 106 0.73 -0.68 -15.97
CA GLU A 106 2.11 -1.17 -16.06
C GLU A 106 3.11 -0.06 -16.41
N GLU A 107 2.70 1.01 -17.06
CA GLU A 107 3.55 2.15 -17.42
C GLU A 107 3.81 3.06 -16.22
N GLY A 108 2.88 3.13 -15.28
CA GLY A 108 2.93 4.05 -14.15
C GLY A 108 2.57 5.49 -14.53
N CYS A 109 2.54 6.37 -13.53
CA CYS A 109 2.27 7.78 -13.70
C CYS A 109 3.45 8.67 -13.26
N THR A 110 3.31 9.98 -13.46
CA THR A 110 4.23 10.98 -12.90
C THR A 110 3.56 11.70 -11.74
N VAL A 111 4.18 11.67 -10.56
CA VAL A 111 3.79 12.49 -9.41
C VAL A 111 4.70 13.71 -9.34
N ALA A 112 4.19 14.86 -9.73
CA ALA A 112 4.92 16.12 -9.69
C ALA A 112 5.35 16.50 -8.25
N VAL A 113 6.34 17.38 -8.15
CA VAL A 113 6.86 17.86 -6.85
C VAL A 113 5.73 18.55 -6.07
N LYS A 114 5.59 18.23 -4.78
CA LYS A 114 4.55 18.78 -3.89
C LYS A 114 3.11 18.48 -4.34
N THR A 115 2.91 17.49 -5.21
CA THR A 115 1.57 16.99 -5.54
C THR A 115 1.36 15.59 -4.96
N GLN A 116 0.13 15.09 -5.10
CA GLN A 116 -0.26 13.76 -4.64
C GLN A 116 -0.92 12.99 -5.77
N ALA A 117 -0.55 11.72 -5.95
CA ALA A 117 -1.41 10.76 -6.63
C ALA A 117 -2.42 10.19 -5.62
N LYS A 118 -3.63 9.85 -6.08
CA LYS A 118 -4.70 9.34 -5.23
C LYS A 118 -5.16 7.98 -5.71
N LEU A 119 -5.40 7.07 -4.78
CA LEU A 119 -6.05 5.79 -5.03
C LEU A 119 -7.27 5.67 -4.12
N LEU A 120 -8.43 5.46 -4.71
CA LEU A 120 -9.66 5.08 -4.03
C LEU A 120 -9.80 3.56 -4.10
N VAL A 121 -9.99 2.94 -2.94
CA VAL A 121 -10.24 1.52 -2.78
C VAL A 121 -11.61 1.37 -2.14
N LEU A 122 -12.55 0.79 -2.87
CA LEU A 122 -13.84 0.37 -2.34
C LEU A 122 -13.72 -1.09 -1.94
N VAL A 123 -14.07 -1.40 -0.70
CA VAL A 123 -13.99 -2.75 -0.16
C VAL A 123 -15.35 -3.21 0.33
N GLU A 124 -15.65 -4.48 0.15
CA GLU A 124 -16.78 -5.15 0.79
C GLU A 124 -16.32 -6.47 1.42
N VAL A 125 -16.69 -6.67 2.68
CA VAL A 125 -16.38 -7.89 3.42
C VAL A 125 -17.25 -9.03 2.91
N MET A 126 -16.61 -10.05 2.35
CA MET A 126 -17.28 -11.23 1.79
C MET A 126 -17.34 -12.38 2.80
N ALA A 127 -16.42 -12.41 3.75
CA ALA A 127 -16.34 -13.36 4.85
C ALA A 127 -15.53 -12.74 6.02
N PRO A 128 -15.79 -13.15 7.28
CA PRO A 128 -14.99 -12.73 8.44
C PRO A 128 -13.55 -13.24 8.42
#